data_AF-A0A392Q9J2-F1
#
_entry.id   AF-A0A392Q9J2-F1
#
_cell.length_a   1.000
_cell.length_b   1.000
_cell.length_c   1.000
_cell.angle_alpha   90.00
_cell.angle_beta   90.00
_cell.angle_gamma   90.00
#
_symmetry.space_group_name_H-M   'P 1'
#
loop_
_entity.id
_entity.type
_entity.pdbx_description
1 polymer ?
#
loop_
_entity_poly.entity_id
_entity_poly.type
_entity_poly.pdbx_seq_one_letter_code
_entity_poly.pdbx_strand_id
1 'polypeptide(L)' 'ELKKYMSKAFLDIKAMCKIHDCDLRMGAFTLGVNRVARATLLRGWEA' A
#
# COMPACT_ATOMS: atom_id res chain seq x y z
N GLU A 1 15.94 -5.00 11.77
CA GLU A 1 14.57 -4.47 11.54
C GLU A 1 14.42 -3.48 10.39
N LEU A 2 15.05 -2.30 10.39
CA LEU A 2 14.81 -1.26 9.35
C LEU A 2 14.91 -1.79 7.91
N LYS A 3 16.03 -2.43 7.56
CA LYS A 3 16.28 -2.98 6.21
C LYS A 3 15.17 -3.95 5.78
N LYS A 4 14.73 -4.84 6.68
CA LYS A 4 13.68 -5.82 6.41
C LYS A 4 12.35 -5.14 6.05
N TYR A 5 11.93 -4.17 6.85
CA TYR A 5 10.69 -3.43 6.61
C TYR A 5 10.75 -2.59 5.32
N MET A 6 11.86 -1.89 5.09
CA MET A 6 12.03 -1.05 3.91
C MET A 6 12.09 -1.89 2.62
N SER A 7 12.81 -3.03 2.63
CA SER A 7 12.84 -3.94 1.48
C SER A 7 11.47 -4.52 1.17
N LYS A 8 10.69 -4.91 2.20
CA LYS A 8 9.31 -5.37 1.99
C LYS A 8 8.41 -4.27 1.44
N ALA A 9 8.45 -3.08 2.02
CA ALA A 9 7.64 -1.95 1.56
C ALA A 9 7.93 -1.59 0.10
N PHE A 10 9.19 -1.61 -0.32
CA PHE A 10 9.55 -1.35 -1.72
C PHE A 10 9.00 -2.40 -2.69
N LEU A 11 9.03 -3.69 -2.30
CA LEU A 11 8.43 -4.76 -3.10
C LEU A 11 6.92 -4.57 -3.26
N ASP A 12 6.22 -4.22 -2.17
CA ASP A 12 4.78 -3.93 -2.20
C ASP A 12 4.46 -2.74 -3.11
N ILE A 13 5.26 -1.66 -3.04
CA ILE A 13 5.10 -0.48 -3.92
C ILE A 13 5.29 -0.88 -5.38
N LYS A 14 6.34 -1.66 -5.69
CA LYS A 14 6.63 -2.11 -7.05
C LYS A 14 5.51 -2.99 -7.61
N ALA A 15 4.87 -3.81 -6.78
CA ALA A 15 3.70 -4.58 -7.16
C ALA A 15 2.52 -3.66 -7.53
N MET A 16 2.25 -2.63 -6.72
CA MET A 16 1.19 -1.65 -7.02
C MET A 16 1.44 -0.86 -8.30
N CYS A 17 2.69 -0.48 -8.56
CA CYS A 17 3.07 0.21 -9.80
C CYS A 17 2.76 -0.65 -11.03
N LYS A 18 3.02 -1.97 -10.96
CA LYS A 18 2.73 -2.90 -12.05
C LYS A 18 1.23 -3.13 -12.25
N ILE A 19 0.46 -3.21 -11.17
CA ILE A 19 -0.99 -3.43 -11.23
C ILE A 19 -1.70 -2.24 -11.87
N HIS A 20 -1.26 -1.02 -11.55
CA HIS A 20 -1.91 0.22 -11.96
C HIS A 20 -1.17 0.97 -13.08
N ASP A 21 -0.13 0.37 -13.66
CA ASP A 21 0.76 0.96 -14.67
C ASP A 21 1.14 2.42 -14.35
N CYS A 22 1.69 2.63 -13.15
CA CYS A 22 1.93 3.96 -12.62
C CYS A 22 3.35 4.14 -12.06
N ASP A 23 3.73 5.40 -11.84
CA ASP A 23 5.03 5.73 -11.26
C ASP A 23 5.15 5.30 -9.78
N LEU A 24 6.37 5.31 -9.24
CA LEU A 24 6.64 4.89 -7.86
C LEU A 24 5.91 5.73 -6.82
N ARG A 25 5.68 7.03 -7.11
CA ARG A 25 5.00 7.95 -6.19
C ARG A 25 3.52 7.55 -6.07
N MET A 26 2.87 7.34 -7.21
CA MET A 26 1.49 6.91 -7.28
C MET A 26 1.34 5.50 -6.71
N GLY A 27 2.23 4.56 -7.04
CA GLY A 27 2.20 3.21 -6.47
C GLY A 27 2.30 3.19 -4.95
N ALA A 28 3.14 4.06 -4.36
CA ALA A 28 3.24 4.22 -2.91
C ALA A 28 1.96 4.81 -2.30
N PHE A 29 1.37 5.82 -2.97
CA PHE A 29 0.13 6.43 -2.53
C PHE A 29 -1.04 5.43 -2.59
N THR A 30 -1.19 4.69 -3.70
CA THR A 30 -2.22 3.66 -3.88
C THR A 30 -2.07 2.56 -2.84
N LEU A 31 -0.84 2.13 -2.52
CA LEU A 31 -0.60 1.14 -1.46
C LEU A 31 -1.11 1.64 -0.10
N GLY A 32 -0.84 2.90 0.25
CA GLY A 32 -1.29 3.51 1.50
C GLY A 32 -2.80 3.60 1.59
N VAL A 33 -3.45 4.16 0.56
CA VAL A 33 -4.91 4.31 0.50
C VAL A 33 -5.60 2.95 0.55
N ASN A 34 -5.12 1.96 -0.21
CA ASN A 34 -5.71 0.62 -0.22
C ASN A 34 -5.68 -0.05 1.17
N ARG A 35 -4.55 0.06 1.89
CA ARG A 35 -4.41 -0.51 3.24
C ARG A 35 -5.36 0.14 4.24
N VAL A 36 -5.49 1.47 4.21
CA VAL A 36 -6.39 2.20 5.11
C VAL A 36 -7.85 1.90 4.75
N ALA A 37 -8.23 2.00 3.48
CA ALA A 37 -9.59 1.73 3.02
C ALA A 37 -10.04 0.30 3.38
N ARG A 38 -9.17 -0.69 3.19
CA ARG A 38 -9.45 -2.07 3.57
C ARG A 38 -9.62 -2.23 5.08
N ALA A 39 -8.78 -1.57 5.88
CA ALA A 39 -8.91 -1.61 7.34
C ALA A 39 -10.21 -0.93 7.82
N THR A 40 -10.60 0.19 7.20
CA THR A 40 -11.86 0.89 7.49
C THR A 40 -13.06 0.02 7.14
N LEU A 41 -13.07 -0.60 5.95
CA LEU A 41 -14.14 -1.51 5.54
C LEU A 41 -14.28 -2.71 6.49
N LEU A 42 -13.16 -3.31 6.90
CA LEU A 42 -13.17 -4.48 7.79
C LEU A 42 -13.60 -4.16 9.22
N ARG A 43 -13.33 -2.94 9.71
CA ARG A 43 -13.78 -2.50 11.04
C ARG A 43 -15.25 -2.08 11.07
N GLY A 44 -15.85 -1.85 9.89
CA GLY A 44 -17.20 -1.34 9.80
C GLY A 44 -17.30 0.14 10.16
N TRP A 45 -18.52 0.68 10.03
CA TRP A 45 -18.82 2.08 10.32
C TRP A 45 -19.64 2.25 11.61
N GLU A 46 -19.71 1.19 12.41
CA GLU A 46 -20.30 1.18 13.75
C GLU A 46 -19.24 1.64 14.77
N ALA A 47 -18.72 2.85 14.59
CA ALA A 47 -17.76 3.49 15.50
C ALA A 47 -18.49 4.28 16.59
#